data_AF-A0A965W6N9-F1
#
_entry.id   AF-A0A965W6N9-F1
#
_cell.length_a   1.000
_cell.length_b   1.000
_cell.length_c   1.000
_cell.angle_alpha   90.00
_cell.angle_beta   90.00
_cell.angle_gamma   90.00
#
_symmetry.space_group_name_H-M   'P 1'
#
loop_
_entity.id
_entity.type
_entity.pdbx_description
1 polymer ?
#
loop_
_entity_poly.entity_id
_entity_poly.type
_entity_poly.pdbx_seq_one_letter_code
_entity_poly.pdbx_strand_id
1 'polypeptide(L)'
;MLFEPNWDQQLLTQYAQLRERSAKPIVTVYPWGFEIEGNKAVVPLPPSDQTTLVMRPAPEGELRPDNVTLVFRTEHVFVREPLPGCHVAGGFLFTSGDFVQQVPYDPYLYFHGEEQSLALRAWTRGWDIWHPPHIPIYHLYKQPNQPHRAHHWHPEWEALRDFKQHELTALAAARLVDLVDGRRDLGVYKLGTQRTLDEYARFAGIHYAQRSFVQDYRDGYSWDA
;
A
#
# COMPACT_ATOMS: atom_id res chain seq x y z
N MET A 1 -15.87 4.08 -7.08
CA MET A 1 -15.95 3.08 -6.01
C MET A 1 -17.34 2.48 -6.01
N LEU A 2 -17.44 1.17 -5.79
CA LEU A 2 -18.68 0.45 -5.53
C LEU A 2 -18.58 -0.15 -4.13
N PHE A 3 -19.66 -0.14 -3.36
CA PHE A 3 -19.69 -0.58 -1.97
C PHE A 3 -20.76 -1.65 -1.79
N GLU A 4 -20.45 -2.68 -1.01
CA GLU A 4 -21.47 -3.65 -0.59
C GLU A 4 -22.45 -3.01 0.41
N PRO A 5 -23.67 -3.58 0.55
CA PRO A 5 -24.54 -3.21 1.66
C PRO A 5 -23.82 -3.36 3.01
N ASN A 6 -23.99 -2.36 3.89
CA ASN A 6 -23.38 -2.32 5.23
C ASN A 6 -21.84 -2.44 5.23
N TRP A 7 -21.18 -1.98 4.16
CA TRP A 7 -19.72 -2.03 4.01
C TRP A 7 -18.97 -1.48 5.24
N ASP A 8 -19.51 -0.45 5.87
CA ASP A 8 -18.97 0.22 7.05
C ASP A 8 -19.04 -0.69 8.28
N GLN A 9 -20.20 -1.30 8.53
CA GLN A 9 -20.38 -2.26 9.62
C GLN A 9 -19.50 -3.50 9.42
N GLN A 10 -19.35 -3.97 8.18
CA GLN A 10 -18.43 -5.06 7.85
C GLN A 10 -16.99 -4.71 8.22
N LEU A 11 -16.50 -3.52 7.82
CA LEU A 11 -15.15 -3.06 8.15
C LEU A 11 -14.95 -2.81 9.65
N LEU A 12 -15.93 -2.22 10.34
CA LEU A 12 -15.90 -2.03 11.79
C LEU A 12 -15.79 -3.36 12.53
N THR A 13 -16.51 -4.39 12.07
CA THR A 13 -16.45 -5.73 12.64
C THR A 13 -15.07 -6.36 12.46
N GLN A 14 -14.52 -6.30 11.24
CA GLN A 14 -13.16 -6.81 10.95
C GLN A 14 -12.09 -6.06 11.77
N TYR A 15 -12.19 -4.73 11.86
CA TYR A 15 -11.28 -3.92 12.65
C TYR A 15 -11.35 -4.27 14.14
N ALA A 16 -12.55 -4.45 14.70
CA ALA A 16 -12.72 -4.87 16.09
C ALA A 16 -12.10 -6.25 16.39
N GLN A 17 -12.21 -7.21 15.48
CA GLN A 17 -11.56 -8.52 15.61
C GLN A 17 -10.03 -8.38 15.59
N LEU A 18 -9.49 -7.55 14.69
CA LEU A 18 -8.05 -7.31 14.62
C LEU A 18 -7.51 -6.59 15.87
N ARG A 19 -8.34 -5.77 16.53
CA ARG A 19 -8.00 -5.11 17.79
C ARG A 19 -7.70 -6.05 18.95
N GLU A 20 -8.16 -7.30 18.87
CA GLU A 20 -7.82 -8.35 19.86
C GLU A 20 -6.37 -8.84 19.71
N ARG A 21 -5.76 -8.67 18.52
CA ARG A 21 -4.42 -9.15 18.17
C ARG A 21 -3.40 -8.01 17.97
N SER A 22 -3.87 -6.82 17.60
CA SER A 22 -3.05 -5.66 17.30
C SER A 22 -3.63 -4.41 17.96
N ALA A 23 -2.78 -3.67 18.66
CA ALA A 23 -3.17 -2.41 19.29
C ALA A 23 -3.33 -1.25 18.29
N LYS A 24 -2.90 -1.39 17.04
CA LYS A 24 -2.96 -0.35 16.00
C LYS A 24 -3.08 -0.97 14.59
N PRO A 25 -4.18 -1.70 14.29
CA PRO A 25 -4.32 -2.40 13.03
C PRO A 25 -4.72 -1.44 11.91
N ILE A 26 -4.18 -1.66 10.71
CA ILE A 26 -4.57 -1.01 9.46
C ILE A 26 -5.12 -2.10 8.55
N VAL A 27 -6.38 -1.98 8.14
CA VAL A 27 -7.02 -2.89 7.18
C VAL A 27 -6.84 -2.30 5.78
N THR A 28 -6.13 -3.02 4.91
CA THR A 28 -5.81 -2.53 3.56
C THR A 28 -5.42 -3.67 2.63
N VAL A 29 -5.81 -3.55 1.36
CA VAL A 29 -5.39 -4.36 0.21
C VAL A 29 -5.88 -3.65 -1.05
N TYR A 30 -5.32 -3.90 -2.23
CA TYR A 30 -5.90 -3.34 -3.45
C TYR A 30 -7.34 -3.86 -3.65
N PRO A 31 -8.32 -2.96 -3.87
CA PRO A 31 -9.69 -3.35 -4.10
C PRO A 31 -9.87 -4.31 -5.28
N TRP A 32 -10.92 -5.13 -5.22
CA TRP A 32 -11.35 -5.87 -6.41
C TRP A 32 -11.86 -4.90 -7.48
N GLY A 33 -11.66 -5.27 -8.74
CA GLY A 33 -12.14 -4.48 -9.87
C GLY A 33 -13.63 -4.65 -10.11
N PHE A 34 -14.30 -3.57 -10.46
CA PHE A 34 -15.61 -3.63 -11.11
C PHE A 34 -15.56 -2.89 -12.46
N GLU A 35 -16.50 -3.24 -13.33
CA GLU A 35 -16.68 -2.66 -14.65
C GLU A 35 -18.06 -2.01 -14.78
N ILE A 36 -18.22 -1.14 -15.77
CA ILE A 36 -19.52 -0.53 -16.10
C ILE A 36 -20.01 -1.15 -17.41
N GLU A 37 -21.07 -1.95 -17.32
CA GLU A 37 -21.76 -2.54 -18.45
C GLU A 37 -23.10 -1.82 -18.66
N GLY A 38 -23.19 -1.00 -19.71
CA GLY A 38 -24.32 -0.09 -19.91
C GLY A 38 -24.40 0.93 -18.77
N ASN A 39 -25.47 0.85 -17.96
CA ASN A 39 -25.67 1.70 -16.78
C ASN A 39 -25.55 0.92 -15.46
N LYS A 40 -24.92 -0.25 -15.45
CA LYS A 40 -24.77 -1.10 -14.27
C LYS A 40 -23.31 -1.36 -13.94
N ALA A 41 -22.99 -1.36 -12.66
CA ALA A 41 -21.71 -1.83 -12.16
C ALA A 41 -21.74 -3.37 -12.07
N VAL A 42 -20.71 -4.02 -12.62
CA VAL A 42 -20.57 -5.48 -12.64
C VAL A 42 -19.21 -5.83 -12.06
N VAL A 43 -19.16 -6.83 -11.17
CA VAL A 43 -17.90 -7.37 -10.63
C VAL A 43 -17.62 -8.67 -11.41
N PRO A 44 -16.76 -8.64 -12.45
CA PRO A 44 -16.56 -9.78 -13.33
C PRO A 44 -15.83 -10.94 -12.62
N LEU A 45 -14.98 -10.61 -11.66
CA LEU A 45 -14.22 -11.56 -10.85
C LEU A 45 -14.55 -11.32 -9.37
N PRO A 46 -15.40 -12.18 -8.76
CA PRO A 46 -15.73 -12.05 -7.35
C PRO A 46 -14.52 -12.44 -6.46
N PRO A 47 -14.48 -11.95 -5.21
CA PRO A 47 -13.51 -12.40 -4.23
C PRO A 47 -13.55 -13.93 -4.03
N SER A 48 -12.39 -14.54 -3.83
CA SER A 48 -12.28 -15.99 -3.61
C SER A 48 -12.70 -16.38 -2.19
N ASP A 49 -13.44 -17.48 -2.09
CA ASP A 49 -13.84 -18.09 -0.82
C ASP A 49 -12.78 -18.97 -0.17
N GLN A 50 -11.62 -19.12 -0.79
CA GLN A 50 -10.55 -20.02 -0.34
C GLN A 50 -9.23 -19.31 -0.02
N THR A 51 -9.11 -18.04 -0.43
CA THR A 51 -7.83 -17.33 -0.35
C THR A 51 -7.97 -15.94 0.25
N THR A 52 -6.84 -15.42 0.71
CA THR A 52 -6.65 -14.02 1.12
C THR A 52 -5.71 -13.35 0.13
N LEU A 53 -6.07 -12.16 -0.34
CA LEU A 53 -5.19 -11.35 -1.18
C LEU A 53 -4.15 -10.66 -0.30
N VAL A 54 -2.88 -10.72 -0.69
CA VAL A 54 -1.79 -9.99 -0.04
C VAL A 54 -1.09 -9.10 -1.03
N MET A 55 -0.48 -8.00 -0.57
CA MET A 55 0.36 -7.17 -1.42
C MET A 55 1.82 -7.54 -1.26
N ARG A 56 2.51 -7.73 -2.38
CA ARG A 56 3.94 -8.05 -2.44
C ARG A 56 4.63 -7.24 -3.53
N PRO A 57 5.94 -6.93 -3.40
CA PRO A 57 6.72 -6.34 -4.48
C PRO A 57 6.63 -7.19 -5.74
N ALA A 58 6.57 -6.54 -6.89
CA ALA A 58 6.69 -7.22 -8.16
C ALA A 58 8.09 -7.87 -8.28
N PRO A 59 8.23 -9.08 -8.83
CA PRO A 59 9.50 -9.81 -8.98
C PRO A 59 10.56 -9.05 -9.76
N GLU A 60 10.13 -8.21 -10.70
CA GLU A 60 10.98 -7.32 -11.49
C GLU A 60 11.41 -6.04 -10.74
N GLY A 61 10.93 -5.86 -9.51
CA GLY A 61 11.29 -4.75 -8.66
C GLY A 61 12.79 -4.74 -8.33
N GLU A 62 13.41 -3.57 -8.43
CA GLU A 62 14.83 -3.39 -8.15
C GLU A 62 15.00 -2.21 -7.19
N LEU A 63 15.81 -2.40 -6.16
CA LEU A 63 16.25 -1.33 -5.27
C LEU A 63 17.57 -0.77 -5.78
N ARG A 64 17.57 0.49 -6.25
CA ARG A 64 18.79 1.18 -6.69
C ARG A 64 19.26 2.19 -5.65
N PRO A 65 20.55 2.58 -5.65
CA PRO A 65 21.08 3.56 -4.71
C PRO A 65 20.36 4.93 -4.74
N ASP A 66 19.89 5.34 -5.92
CA ASP A 66 19.21 6.60 -6.22
C ASP A 66 17.67 6.47 -6.34
N ASN A 67 17.14 5.25 -6.35
CA ASN A 67 15.71 5.00 -6.44
C ASN A 67 15.35 3.64 -5.80
N VAL A 68 14.63 3.69 -4.68
CA VAL A 68 14.14 2.51 -3.94
C VAL A 68 12.64 2.28 -4.10
N THR A 69 12.02 2.96 -5.06
CA THR A 69 10.59 2.82 -5.32
C THR A 69 10.31 1.47 -6.00
N LEU A 70 9.38 0.71 -5.42
CA LEU A 70 8.96 -0.60 -5.93
C LEU A 70 7.50 -0.54 -6.36
N VAL A 71 7.17 -1.36 -7.36
CA VAL A 71 5.78 -1.65 -7.71
C VAL A 71 5.31 -2.83 -6.85
N PHE A 72 4.08 -2.75 -6.36
CA PHE A 72 3.43 -3.84 -5.63
C PHE A 72 2.30 -4.42 -6.46
N ARG A 73 2.07 -5.72 -6.28
CA ARG A 73 0.97 -6.47 -6.87
C ARG A 73 0.26 -7.27 -5.81
N THR A 74 -0.94 -7.76 -6.12
CA THR A 74 -1.66 -8.69 -5.28
C THR A 74 -1.38 -10.14 -5.66
N GLU A 75 -1.33 -11.00 -4.65
CA GLU A 75 -1.19 -12.44 -4.82
C GLU A 75 -2.19 -13.17 -3.92
N HIS A 76 -2.67 -14.33 -4.37
CA HIS A 76 -3.57 -15.18 -3.61
C HIS A 76 -2.79 -16.12 -2.70
N VAL A 77 -3.19 -16.16 -1.44
CA VAL A 77 -2.69 -17.12 -0.45
C VAL A 77 -3.85 -18.02 -0.05
N PHE A 78 -3.65 -19.34 -0.07
CA PHE A 78 -4.68 -20.34 0.22
C PHE A 78 -5.02 -20.46 1.71
N VAL A 79 -5.46 -19.35 2.31
CA VAL A 79 -6.00 -19.24 3.66
C VAL A 79 -7.16 -18.25 3.69
N ARG A 80 -8.06 -18.38 4.66
CA ARG A 80 -9.23 -17.49 4.85
C ARG A 80 -9.20 -16.81 6.22
N GLU A 81 -8.12 -16.08 6.47
CA GLU A 81 -7.95 -15.31 7.69
C GLU A 81 -7.15 -14.02 7.40
N PRO A 82 -7.26 -12.99 8.26
CA PRO A 82 -6.46 -11.79 8.09
C PRO A 82 -4.97 -12.11 8.18
N LEU A 83 -4.21 -11.66 7.18
CA LEU A 83 -2.78 -11.89 7.09
C LEU A 83 -1.99 -10.61 7.37
N PRO A 84 -0.81 -10.71 7.98
CA PRO A 84 0.09 -9.58 8.11
C PRO A 84 0.50 -9.05 6.74
N GLY A 85 0.45 -7.73 6.58
CA GLY A 85 0.80 -7.05 5.35
C GLY A 85 2.08 -6.24 5.47
N CYS A 86 2.82 -6.15 4.38
CA CYS A 86 4.03 -5.31 4.31
C CYS A 86 3.77 -3.93 3.70
N HIS A 87 2.66 -3.75 2.99
CA HIS A 87 2.40 -2.59 2.16
C HIS A 87 0.97 -2.07 2.36
N VAL A 88 0.68 -0.85 1.95
CA VAL A 88 -0.67 -0.27 2.02
C VAL A 88 -1.17 0.08 0.63
N ALA A 89 -2.49 0.06 0.45
CA ALA A 89 -3.14 0.56 -0.75
C ALA A 89 -3.67 1.97 -0.48
N GLY A 90 -3.19 2.98 -1.24
CA GLY A 90 -3.67 4.36 -1.13
C GLY A 90 -5.15 4.50 -1.50
N GLY A 91 -5.67 3.59 -2.34
CA GLY A 91 -7.08 3.52 -2.70
C GLY A 91 -8.00 2.88 -1.65
N PHE A 92 -7.46 2.21 -0.64
CA PHE A 92 -8.24 1.60 0.45
C PHE A 92 -7.39 1.42 1.72
N LEU A 93 -7.68 2.24 2.74
CA LEU A 93 -7.03 2.19 4.04
C LEU A 93 -8.08 2.45 5.14
N PHE A 94 -8.30 1.49 6.04
CA PHE A 94 -9.28 1.59 7.12
C PHE A 94 -8.61 1.34 8.48
N THR A 95 -8.68 2.33 9.37
CA THR A 95 -8.04 2.28 10.71
C THR A 95 -8.58 3.39 11.63
N SER A 96 -8.02 3.53 12.85
CA SER A 96 -8.33 4.64 13.78
C SER A 96 -7.97 6.01 13.18
N GLY A 97 -8.77 7.04 13.48
CA GLY A 97 -8.47 8.42 13.10
C GLY A 97 -7.13 8.94 13.64
N ASP A 98 -6.61 8.36 14.72
CA ASP A 98 -5.28 8.68 15.26
C ASP A 98 -4.16 8.47 14.23
N PHE A 99 -4.37 7.60 13.24
CA PHE A 99 -3.41 7.32 12.18
C PHE A 99 -3.02 8.58 11.41
N VAL A 100 -3.99 9.45 11.11
CA VAL A 100 -3.73 10.68 10.34
C VAL A 100 -2.81 11.63 11.11
N GLN A 101 -2.92 11.66 12.44
CA GLN A 101 -2.07 12.50 13.30
C GLN A 101 -0.69 11.88 13.52
N GLN A 102 -0.61 10.56 13.67
CA GLN A 102 0.64 9.85 13.95
C GLN A 102 1.48 9.61 12.69
N VAL A 103 0.82 9.38 11.55
CA VAL A 103 1.42 9.00 10.26
C VAL A 103 0.80 9.86 9.14
N PRO A 104 0.96 11.19 9.17
CA PRO A 104 0.33 12.07 8.18
C PRO A 104 0.80 11.72 6.76
N TYR A 105 -0.09 11.87 5.77
CA TYR A 105 0.29 11.71 4.37
C TYR A 105 1.39 12.70 4.02
N ASP A 106 2.41 12.23 3.30
CA ASP A 106 3.53 13.07 2.92
C ASP A 106 3.21 13.87 1.65
N PRO A 107 3.02 15.20 1.73
CA PRO A 107 2.56 16.00 0.60
C PRO A 107 3.63 16.20 -0.47
N TYR A 108 4.86 15.77 -0.23
CA TYR A 108 5.98 15.92 -1.16
C TYR A 108 6.26 14.64 -1.96
N LEU A 109 5.43 13.60 -1.80
CA LEU A 109 5.47 12.39 -2.63
C LEU A 109 4.43 12.48 -3.74
N TYR A 110 4.84 12.14 -4.95
CA TYR A 110 3.99 12.17 -6.14
C TYR A 110 3.78 10.76 -6.67
N PHE A 111 2.55 10.25 -6.52
CA PHE A 111 2.02 9.01 -7.12
C PHE A 111 2.77 7.71 -6.73
N HIS A 112 4.00 7.49 -7.21
CA HIS A 112 4.78 6.31 -6.87
C HIS A 112 5.65 6.55 -5.62
N GLY A 113 5.76 5.52 -4.78
CA GLY A 113 6.55 5.56 -3.54
C GLY A 113 5.80 6.14 -2.33
N GLU A 114 4.65 6.78 -2.54
CA GLU A 114 3.82 7.31 -1.45
C GLU A 114 3.31 6.19 -0.53
N GLU A 115 2.79 5.10 -1.12
CA GLU A 115 2.26 3.97 -0.36
C GLU A 115 3.39 3.29 0.43
N GLN A 116 4.57 3.17 -0.19
CA GLN A 116 5.76 2.60 0.45
C GLN A 116 6.20 3.46 1.63
N SER A 117 6.29 4.77 1.44
CA SER A 117 6.61 5.71 2.51
C SER A 117 5.60 5.59 3.65
N LEU A 118 4.29 5.55 3.34
CA LEU A 118 3.24 5.43 4.35
C LEU A 118 3.36 4.10 5.12
N ALA A 119 3.59 2.98 4.43
CA ALA A 119 3.77 1.67 5.03
C ALA A 119 4.99 1.62 5.98
N LEU A 120 6.15 2.11 5.54
CA LEU A 120 7.37 2.15 6.37
C LEU A 120 7.19 3.06 7.59
N ARG A 121 6.58 4.22 7.41
CA ARG A 121 6.33 5.18 8.50
C ARG A 121 5.29 4.64 9.49
N ALA A 122 4.29 3.92 9.02
CA ALA A 122 3.31 3.22 9.86
C ALA A 122 3.99 2.12 10.68
N TRP A 123 4.74 1.23 10.03
CA TRP A 123 5.49 0.15 10.66
C TRP A 123 6.40 0.66 11.78
N THR A 124 7.28 1.60 11.44
CA THR A 124 8.27 2.16 12.39
C THR A 124 7.62 2.95 13.55
N ARG A 125 6.32 3.26 13.47
CA ARG A 125 5.52 3.89 14.55
C ARG A 125 4.61 2.91 15.30
N GLY A 126 4.78 1.62 15.09
CA GLY A 126 4.02 0.58 15.81
C GLY A 126 2.63 0.31 15.26
N TRP A 127 2.33 0.70 14.02
CA TRP A 127 1.10 0.30 13.33
C TRP A 127 1.28 -1.02 12.59
N ASP A 128 0.32 -1.92 12.71
CA ASP A 128 0.36 -3.23 12.06
C ASP A 128 -0.56 -3.23 10.86
N ILE A 129 -0.01 -3.57 9.70
CA ILE A 129 -0.77 -3.66 8.46
C ILE A 129 -1.34 -5.06 8.35
N TRP A 130 -2.62 -5.15 7.99
CA TRP A 130 -3.35 -6.40 7.82
C TRP A 130 -4.07 -6.41 6.48
N HIS A 131 -3.88 -7.50 5.75
CA HIS A 131 -4.61 -7.83 4.54
C HIS A 131 -5.81 -8.73 4.91
N PRO A 132 -7.04 -8.25 4.75
CA PRO A 132 -8.22 -9.03 5.14
C PRO A 132 -8.59 -10.08 4.06
N PRO A 133 -9.28 -11.17 4.45
CA PRO A 133 -9.79 -12.15 3.51
C PRO A 133 -10.94 -11.60 2.64
N HIS A 134 -11.58 -10.49 3.07
CA HIS A 134 -12.66 -9.83 2.35
C HIS A 134 -12.63 -8.31 2.53
N ILE A 135 -12.93 -7.59 1.46
CA ILE A 135 -13.14 -6.14 1.48
C ILE A 135 -14.47 -5.81 0.80
N PRO A 136 -15.36 -5.04 1.45
CA PRO A 136 -16.69 -4.74 0.91
C PRO A 136 -16.68 -3.55 -0.06
N ILE A 137 -15.57 -3.33 -0.76
CA ILE A 137 -15.30 -2.15 -1.59
C ILE A 137 -14.60 -2.59 -2.88
N TYR A 138 -15.05 -2.02 -3.99
CA TYR A 138 -14.53 -2.30 -5.33
C TYR A 138 -14.11 -0.99 -6.02
N HIS A 139 -13.05 -1.08 -6.81
CA HIS A 139 -12.47 0.05 -7.54
C HIS A 139 -12.71 -0.08 -9.04
N LEU A 140 -13.02 1.04 -9.70
CA LEU A 140 -13.13 1.09 -11.16
C LEU A 140 -11.74 1.27 -11.72
N TYR A 141 -11.07 0.16 -12.03
CA TYR A 141 -9.77 0.22 -12.66
C TYR A 141 -9.88 0.68 -14.11
N LYS A 142 -8.86 1.41 -14.55
CA LYS A 142 -8.69 1.77 -15.97
C LYS A 142 -8.61 0.49 -16.80
N GLN A 143 -9.28 0.51 -17.95
CA GLN A 143 -9.09 -0.53 -18.96
C GLN A 143 -7.70 -0.39 -19.61
N PRO A 144 -6.96 -1.50 -19.79
CA PRO A 144 -5.67 -1.47 -20.47
C PRO A 144 -5.75 -0.73 -21.81
N ASN A 145 -4.72 0.03 -22.14
CA ASN A 145 -4.57 0.74 -23.43
C ASN A 145 -5.62 1.83 -23.74
N GLN A 146 -6.49 2.22 -22.81
CA GLN A 146 -7.43 3.34 -23.02
C GLN A 146 -6.99 4.60 -22.27
N PRO A 147 -6.54 5.68 -22.93
CA PRO A 147 -6.20 6.91 -22.22
C PRO A 147 -7.43 7.52 -21.55
N HIS A 148 -7.29 7.93 -20.29
CA HIS A 148 -8.34 8.64 -19.56
C HIS A 148 -7.93 10.09 -19.38
N ARG A 149 -8.72 11.00 -19.96
CA ARG A 149 -8.48 12.45 -19.87
C ARG A 149 -8.43 12.98 -18.43
N ALA A 150 -9.10 12.31 -17.50
CA ALA A 150 -9.10 12.67 -16.09
C ALA A 150 -7.79 12.35 -15.36
N HIS A 151 -6.88 11.57 -15.95
CA HIS A 151 -5.62 11.23 -15.30
C HIS A 151 -4.68 12.42 -15.26
N HIS A 152 -4.08 12.66 -14.10
CA HIS A 152 -3.15 13.78 -13.89
C HIS A 152 -1.84 13.67 -14.70
N TRP A 153 -1.60 12.52 -15.36
CA TRP A 153 -0.50 12.28 -16.29
C TRP A 153 -0.94 12.26 -17.76
N HIS A 154 -2.18 12.64 -18.07
CA HIS A 154 -2.63 12.77 -19.46
C HIS A 154 -1.81 13.86 -20.17
N PRO A 155 -1.47 13.73 -21.47
CA PRO A 155 -0.65 14.71 -22.18
C PRO A 155 -1.18 16.14 -22.14
N GLU A 156 -2.51 16.32 -22.18
CA GLU A 156 -3.13 17.65 -22.04
C GLU A 156 -2.86 18.28 -20.67
N TRP A 157 -2.97 17.50 -19.59
CA TRP A 157 -2.64 18.00 -18.26
C TRP A 157 -1.15 18.31 -18.18
N GLU A 158 -0.29 17.39 -18.64
CA GLU A 158 1.17 17.51 -18.63
C GLU A 158 1.68 18.76 -19.36
N ALA A 159 1.06 19.11 -20.50
CA ALA A 159 1.39 20.31 -21.26
C ALA A 159 1.18 21.60 -20.44
N LEU A 160 0.16 21.63 -19.58
CA LEU A 160 -0.24 22.80 -18.79
C LEU A 160 0.44 22.92 -17.42
N ARG A 161 1.21 21.92 -16.99
CA ARG A 161 1.81 21.91 -15.63
C ARG A 161 3.08 22.74 -15.59
N ASP A 162 3.24 23.47 -14.49
CA ASP A 162 4.48 24.17 -14.14
C ASP A 162 5.62 23.19 -13.84
N PHE A 163 5.30 22.09 -13.13
CA PHE A 163 6.24 21.01 -12.80
C PHE A 163 5.88 19.74 -13.56
N LYS A 164 6.84 19.21 -14.31
CA LYS A 164 6.65 18.05 -15.16
C LYS A 164 6.62 16.75 -14.35
N GLN A 165 5.90 15.76 -14.87
CA GLN A 165 5.74 14.46 -14.22
C GLN A 165 7.08 13.82 -13.87
N HIS A 166 8.06 13.88 -14.78
CA HIS A 166 9.37 13.27 -14.57
C HIS A 166 10.15 13.97 -13.44
N GLU A 167 10.03 15.29 -13.29
CA GLU A 167 10.64 16.07 -12.21
C GLU A 167 10.02 15.67 -10.86
N LEU A 168 8.68 15.62 -10.78
CA LEU A 168 7.97 15.21 -9.58
C LEU A 168 8.26 13.76 -9.20
N THR A 169 8.38 12.87 -10.19
CA THR A 169 8.76 11.47 -9.99
C THR A 169 10.18 11.35 -9.44
N ALA A 170 11.13 12.13 -9.98
CA ALA A 170 12.51 12.15 -9.49
C ALA A 170 12.58 12.69 -8.05
N LEU A 171 11.82 13.75 -7.73
CA LEU A 171 11.72 14.29 -6.38
C LEU A 171 11.12 13.27 -5.40
N ALA A 172 10.06 12.56 -5.80
CA ALA A 172 9.44 11.52 -4.97
C ALA A 172 10.39 10.35 -4.70
N ALA A 173 11.12 9.89 -5.72
CA ALA A 173 12.13 8.84 -5.58
C ALA A 173 13.28 9.27 -4.64
N ALA A 174 13.83 10.48 -4.84
CA ALA A 174 14.86 11.04 -3.98
C ALA A 174 14.37 11.18 -2.53
N ARG A 175 13.10 11.57 -2.34
CA ARG A 175 12.50 11.68 -1.01
C ARG A 175 12.33 10.34 -0.31
N LEU A 176 11.94 9.29 -1.04
CA LEU A 176 11.87 7.94 -0.48
C LEU A 176 13.27 7.42 -0.09
N VAL A 177 14.30 7.77 -0.87
CA VAL A 177 15.70 7.51 -0.51
C VAL A 177 16.12 8.28 0.74
N ASP A 178 15.81 9.58 0.83
CA ASP A 178 16.08 10.40 2.02
C ASP A 178 15.42 9.80 3.28
N LEU A 179 14.22 9.22 3.15
CA LEU A 179 13.51 8.55 4.22
C LEU A 179 14.22 7.28 4.71
N VAL A 180 14.60 6.38 3.80
CA VAL A 180 15.16 5.06 4.18
C VAL A 180 16.63 5.14 4.59
N ASP A 181 17.39 6.09 4.03
CA ASP A 181 18.79 6.30 4.37
C ASP A 181 18.99 7.33 5.49
N GLY A 182 17.93 8.05 5.89
CA GLY A 182 18.02 9.11 6.89
C GLY A 182 18.91 10.28 6.49
N ARG A 183 19.02 10.58 5.19
CA ARG A 183 19.94 11.61 4.65
C ARG A 183 19.58 13.03 5.09
N ARG A 184 18.32 13.25 5.49
CA ARG A 184 17.76 14.56 5.86
C ARG A 184 16.73 14.42 6.97
N ASP A 185 16.54 15.48 7.75
CA ASP A 185 15.41 15.54 8.67
C ASP A 185 14.12 15.82 7.89
N LEU A 186 13.25 14.83 7.81
CA LEU A 186 11.93 14.93 7.17
C LEU A 186 10.85 15.40 8.15
N GLY A 187 11.22 15.85 9.36
CA GLY A 187 10.30 16.36 10.37
C GLY A 187 9.29 15.30 10.80
N VAL A 188 8.00 15.61 10.69
CA VAL A 188 6.91 14.67 11.00
C VAL A 188 6.82 13.50 10.02
N TYR A 189 7.46 13.59 8.85
CA TYR A 189 7.45 12.57 7.80
C TYR A 189 8.62 11.60 7.86
N LYS A 190 9.51 11.68 8.85
CA LYS A 190 10.59 10.70 9.03
C LYS A 190 10.07 9.35 9.52
N LEU A 191 10.94 8.34 9.61
CA LEU A 191 10.61 7.06 10.25
C LEU A 191 10.36 7.22 11.76
N GLY A 192 9.52 6.35 12.31
CA GLY A 192 9.37 6.22 13.76
C GLY A 192 10.52 5.43 14.38
N THR A 193 10.41 5.18 15.69
CA THR A 193 11.45 4.51 16.49
C THR A 193 10.97 3.25 17.21
N GLN A 194 9.71 2.84 17.02
CA GLN A 194 9.15 1.66 17.69
C GLN A 194 9.61 0.35 17.05
N ARG A 195 9.87 0.37 15.74
CA ARG A 195 10.41 -0.74 14.96
C ARG A 195 11.42 -0.22 13.95
N THR A 196 12.39 -1.05 13.60
CA THR A 196 13.51 -0.75 12.71
C THR A 196 13.25 -1.21 11.27
N LEU A 197 14.05 -0.72 10.32
CA LEU A 197 14.03 -1.22 8.95
C LEU A 197 14.64 -2.63 8.82
N ASP A 198 15.51 -3.05 9.74
CA ASP A 198 16.05 -4.42 9.75
C ASP A 198 14.99 -5.43 10.23
N GLU A 199 14.15 -5.05 11.19
CA GLU A 199 12.94 -5.81 11.54
C GLU A 199 11.96 -5.86 10.37
N TYR A 200 11.78 -4.73 9.66
CA TYR A 200 10.97 -4.72 8.44
C TYR A 200 11.57 -5.63 7.36
N ALA A 201 12.89 -5.67 7.19
CA ALA A 201 13.54 -6.56 6.21
C ALA A 201 13.33 -8.04 6.55
N ARG A 202 13.34 -8.41 7.83
CA ARG A 202 13.03 -9.79 8.28
C ARG A 202 11.56 -10.16 8.09
N PHE A 203 10.66 -9.21 8.35
CA PHE A 203 9.21 -9.40 8.24
C PHE A 203 8.74 -9.41 6.78
N ALA A 204 9.14 -8.38 6.04
CA ALA A 204 8.66 -8.07 4.71
C ALA A 204 9.69 -8.39 3.63
N GLY A 205 10.85 -9.00 3.90
CA GLY A 205 11.82 -9.39 2.85
C GLY A 205 12.44 -8.25 2.03
N ILE A 206 12.21 -6.97 2.35
CA ILE A 206 12.75 -5.80 1.64
C ILE A 206 13.86 -5.17 2.50
N HIS A 207 15.11 -5.33 2.09
CA HIS A 207 16.24 -4.75 2.80
C HIS A 207 16.68 -3.44 2.16
N TYR A 208 16.08 -2.33 2.60
CA TYR A 208 16.40 -1.01 2.06
C TYR A 208 17.88 -0.66 2.20
N ALA A 209 18.49 -0.80 3.37
CA ALA A 209 19.91 -0.46 3.57
C ALA A 209 20.86 -1.23 2.64
N GLN A 210 20.62 -2.51 2.40
CA GLN A 210 21.43 -3.35 1.52
C GLN A 210 21.00 -3.28 0.05
N ARG A 211 19.90 -2.58 -0.27
CA ARG A 211 19.30 -2.51 -1.61
C ARG A 211 19.06 -3.90 -2.20
N SER A 212 18.55 -4.81 -1.38
CA SER A 212 18.35 -6.21 -1.74
C SER A 212 17.03 -6.75 -1.19
N PHE A 213 16.63 -7.91 -1.69
CA PHE A 213 15.56 -8.71 -1.10
C PHE A 213 16.19 -9.83 -0.27
N VAL A 214 15.60 -10.12 0.90
CA VAL A 214 16.04 -11.21 1.76
C VAL A 214 15.23 -12.47 1.43
N GLN A 215 15.96 -13.54 1.09
CA GLN A 215 15.57 -14.95 0.95
C GLN A 215 14.05 -15.18 0.75
N ASP A 216 13.63 -15.16 -0.52
CA ASP A 216 12.37 -15.70 -1.05
C ASP A 216 11.08 -15.42 -0.26
N TYR A 217 10.84 -14.19 0.22
CA TYR A 217 9.53 -13.54 0.53
C TYR A 217 8.38 -14.40 1.17
N ARG A 218 8.77 -15.52 1.78
CA ARG A 218 8.09 -16.67 2.43
C ARG A 218 6.71 -17.11 1.91
N ASP A 219 6.66 -18.37 1.45
CA ASP A 219 5.49 -19.24 1.31
C ASP A 219 4.73 -19.51 2.65
N GLY A 220 5.15 -18.90 3.78
CA GLY A 220 4.60 -19.15 5.11
C GLY A 220 4.42 -17.88 5.94
N TYR A 221 3.19 -17.66 6.41
CA TYR A 221 2.78 -16.55 7.26
C TYR A 221 2.96 -16.92 8.75
N SER A 222 4.16 -16.76 9.31
CA SER A 222 4.36 -16.81 10.76
C SER A 222 4.95 -15.49 11.28
N TRP A 223 4.28 -14.88 12.26
CA TRP A 223 4.91 -13.95 13.19
C TRP A 223 5.76 -14.77 14.16
N ASP A 224 6.99 -15.10 13.79
CA ASP A 224 7.93 -15.60 14.78
C ASP A 224 8.55 -14.38 15.47
N ALA A 225 7.95 -14.03 16.61
CA ALA A 225 8.45 -13.03 17.56
C ALA A 225 9.74 -13.50 18.23
#